data_AF-A0A0Q4BTJ8-F1
#
_entry.id   AF-A0A0Q4BTJ8-F1
#
_cell.length_a   1.000
_cell.length_b   1.000
_cell.length_c   1.000
_cell.angle_alpha   90.00
_cell.angle_beta   90.00
_cell.angle_gamma   90.00
#
_symmetry.space_group_name_H-M   'P 1'
#
loop_
_entity.id
_entity.type
_entity.pdbx_description
1 polymer ?
#
loop_
_entity_poly.entity_id
_entity_poly.type
_entity_poly.pdbx_seq_one_letter_code
_entity_poly.pdbx_strand_id
1 'polypeptide(L)'
;MTTTTLKTNWLNFLSDQDFTHAITLKPNDANFTKSVAALHRLFVKAHMLVQRRLIGRGFNLAQNRARQTPALGIVEGSLLTGHIHGAFKVAPDDWSKFEGLFVGEKRRGPDRNIWRTLVASGTCVVEPIHGAKGWHSYTFKDVWQTDDTDRLVMLPLSV
;
A
#
# COMPACT_ATOMS: atom_id res chain seq x y z
N MET A 1 10.59 11.95 24.25
CA MET A 1 9.90 10.67 23.98
C MET A 1 10.97 9.67 23.57
N THR A 2 11.07 8.50 24.21
CA THR A 2 12.11 7.52 23.84
C THR A 2 11.68 6.73 22.60
N THR A 3 12.65 6.21 21.83
CA THR A 3 12.40 5.39 20.62
C THR A 3 11.49 4.20 20.92
N THR A 4 11.61 3.60 22.11
CA THR A 4 10.76 2.50 22.59
C THR A 4 9.29 2.92 22.75
N THR A 5 9.02 4.10 23.32
CA THR A 5 7.65 4.61 23.48
C THR A 5 6.99 4.91 22.12
N LEU A 6 7.75 5.47 21.18
CA LEU A 6 7.24 5.75 19.83
C LEU A 6 6.89 4.46 19.08
N LYS A 7 7.75 3.44 19.16
CA LYS A 7 7.50 2.11 18.58
C LYS A 7 6.23 1.46 19.15
N THR A 8 6.06 1.49 20.47
CA THR A 8 4.88 0.91 21.12
C THR A 8 3.61 1.64 20.72
N ASN A 9 3.60 2.97 20.72
CA ASN A 9 2.42 3.75 20.32
C ASN A 9 2.05 3.50 18.86
N TRP A 10 3.04 3.39 17.99
CA TRP A 10 2.82 3.08 16.60
C TRP A 10 2.29 1.66 16.38
N LEU A 11 2.84 0.68 17.09
CA LEU A 11 2.34 -0.70 17.10
C LEU A 11 0.89 -0.78 17.56
N ASN A 12 0.54 -0.04 18.61
CA ASN A 12 -0.82 0.05 19.11
C ASN A 12 -1.73 0.64 18.04
N PHE A 13 -1.36 1.78 17.46
CA PHE A 13 -2.11 2.39 16.35
C PHE A 13 -2.38 1.38 15.23
N LEU A 14 -1.36 0.67 14.73
CA LEU A 14 -1.52 -0.32 13.67
C LEU A 14 -2.40 -1.51 14.08
N SER A 15 -2.31 -1.93 15.34
CA SER A 15 -3.11 -3.02 15.89
C SER A 15 -4.58 -2.65 15.92
N ASP A 16 -4.89 -1.39 16.18
CA ASP A 16 -6.26 -0.89 16.30
C ASP A 16 -6.94 -0.65 14.93
N GLN A 17 -6.20 -0.69 13.82
CA GLN A 17 -6.77 -0.42 12.48
C GLN A 17 -7.39 -1.65 11.78
N ASP A 18 -7.15 -2.87 12.27
CA ASP A 18 -7.55 -4.14 11.64
C ASP A 18 -7.16 -4.28 10.15
N PHE A 19 -5.92 -3.94 9.79
CA PHE A 19 -5.44 -4.23 8.43
C PHE A 19 -5.36 -5.73 8.17
N THR A 20 -5.68 -6.12 6.93
CA THR A 20 -5.85 -7.53 6.50
C THR A 20 -4.83 -7.99 5.47
N HIS A 21 -4.27 -7.06 4.68
CA HIS A 21 -3.35 -7.37 3.60
C HIS A 21 -2.18 -6.40 3.63
N ALA A 22 -0.98 -6.93 3.42
CA ALA A 22 0.25 -6.18 3.24
C ALA A 22 0.67 -6.27 1.77
N ILE A 23 1.22 -5.18 1.26
CA ILE A 23 1.70 -5.12 -0.10
C ILE A 23 3.01 -4.37 -0.15
N THR A 24 3.98 -4.89 -0.89
CA THR A 24 5.20 -4.17 -1.22
C THR A 24 5.18 -3.83 -2.70
N LEU A 25 5.23 -2.53 -3.01
CA LEU A 25 5.22 -1.99 -4.36
C LEU A 25 6.58 -1.36 -4.65
N LYS A 26 7.34 -1.96 -5.56
CA LYS A 26 8.66 -1.47 -5.94
C LYS A 26 8.70 -1.11 -7.42
N PRO A 27 8.98 0.16 -7.78
CA PRO A 27 9.34 0.51 -9.15
C PRO A 27 10.77 0.04 -9.42
N ASN A 28 10.96 -1.01 -10.23
CA ASN A 28 12.30 -1.47 -10.64
C ASN A 28 12.84 -0.75 -11.88
N ASP A 29 12.16 0.29 -12.35
CA ASP A 29 12.61 1.05 -13.50
C ASP A 29 13.77 1.97 -13.11
N ALA A 30 14.92 1.82 -13.78
CA ALA A 30 16.07 2.68 -13.60
C ALA A 30 15.77 4.14 -13.96
N ASN A 31 14.84 4.38 -14.90
CA ASN A 31 14.46 5.71 -15.38
C ASN A 31 13.31 6.34 -14.57
N PHE A 32 12.70 5.60 -13.65
CA PHE A 32 11.64 6.16 -12.81
C PHE A 32 12.25 6.91 -11.63
N THR A 33 11.85 8.16 -11.45
CA THR A 33 12.22 8.96 -10.28
C THR A 33 11.66 8.33 -9.01
N LYS A 34 12.53 7.76 -8.17
CA LYS A 34 12.16 7.10 -6.91
C LYS A 34 12.04 8.08 -5.73
N SER A 35 11.73 9.35 -6.03
CA SER A 35 11.53 10.34 -4.98
C SER A 35 10.28 10.03 -4.17
N VAL A 36 10.29 10.40 -2.90
CA VAL A 36 9.16 10.25 -1.99
C VAL A 36 7.86 10.81 -2.58
N ALA A 37 7.91 11.99 -3.22
CA ALA A 37 6.74 12.59 -3.85
C ALA A 37 6.20 11.76 -5.05
N ALA A 38 7.09 11.14 -5.83
CA ALA A 38 6.69 10.28 -6.94
C ALA A 38 6.08 8.98 -6.44
N LEU A 39 6.68 8.35 -5.43
CA LEU A 39 6.17 7.14 -4.78
C LEU A 39 4.84 7.38 -4.08
N HIS A 40 4.68 8.51 -3.38
CA HIS A 40 3.39 8.92 -2.81
C HIS A 40 2.29 8.99 -3.88
N ARG A 41 2.55 9.70 -4.99
CA ARG A 41 1.59 9.78 -6.11
C ARG A 41 1.28 8.41 -6.72
N LEU A 42 2.27 7.51 -6.79
CA LEU A 42 2.04 6.14 -7.25
C LEU A 42 1.14 5.37 -6.28
N PHE A 43 1.33 5.50 -4.97
CA PHE A 43 0.48 4.84 -3.98
C PHE A 43 -0.97 5.30 -4.08
N VAL A 44 -1.20 6.62 -4.20
CA VAL A 44 -2.54 7.18 -4.41
C VAL A 44 -3.17 6.61 -5.68
N LYS A 45 -2.42 6.53 -6.79
CA LYS A 45 -2.93 5.94 -8.03
C LYS A 45 -3.23 4.46 -7.89
N ALA A 46 -2.39 3.69 -7.20
CA ALA A 46 -2.62 2.27 -6.94
C ALA A 46 -3.90 2.06 -6.13
N HIS A 47 -4.08 2.85 -5.07
CA HIS A 47 -5.30 2.86 -4.28
C HIS A 47 -6.54 3.19 -5.12
N MET A 48 -6.49 4.24 -5.95
CA MET A 48 -7.60 4.56 -6.86
C MET A 48 -7.94 3.41 -7.81
N LEU A 49 -6.94 2.67 -8.30
CA LEU A 49 -7.17 1.48 -9.12
C LEU A 49 -7.84 0.37 -8.30
N VAL A 50 -7.39 0.11 -7.08
CA VAL A 50 -8.06 -0.84 -6.16
C VAL A 50 -9.54 -0.46 -5.98
N GLN A 51 -9.84 0.80 -5.62
CA GLN A 51 -11.21 1.25 -5.43
C GLN A 51 -12.07 1.06 -6.67
N ARG A 52 -11.53 1.41 -7.85
CA ARG A 52 -12.23 1.23 -9.11
C ARG A 52 -12.52 -0.23 -9.43
N ARG A 53 -11.67 -1.17 -9.00
CA ARG A 53 -11.87 -2.60 -9.23
C ARG A 53 -12.82 -3.23 -8.23
N LEU A 54 -12.73 -2.86 -6.96
CA LEU A 54 -13.60 -3.41 -5.92
C LEU A 54 -15.01 -2.83 -6.01
N ILE A 55 -15.14 -1.50 -6.06
CA ILE A 55 -16.43 -0.80 -6.01
C ILE A 55 -17.04 -0.58 -7.40
N GLY A 56 -16.20 -0.35 -8.42
CA GLY A 56 -16.63 -0.09 -9.78
C GLY A 56 -16.61 1.39 -10.18
N ARG A 57 -17.38 1.74 -11.22
CA ARG A 57 -17.53 3.14 -11.67
C ARG A 57 -18.24 3.95 -10.57
N GLY A 58 -17.78 5.18 -10.34
CA GLY A 58 -18.34 6.04 -9.28
C GLY A 58 -17.85 5.72 -7.87
N PHE A 59 -16.73 5.00 -7.71
CA PHE A 59 -16.11 4.74 -6.41
C PHE A 59 -15.80 6.01 -5.59
N ASN A 60 -15.67 7.16 -6.25
CA ASN A 60 -15.41 8.47 -5.67
C ASN A 60 -16.68 9.25 -5.27
N LEU A 61 -17.88 8.72 -5.56
CA LEU A 61 -19.13 9.35 -5.16
C LEU A 61 -19.32 9.27 -3.64
N ALA A 62 -19.97 10.29 -3.06
CA ALA A 62 -20.16 10.40 -1.61
C ALA A 62 -20.81 9.14 -1.00
N GLN A 63 -21.83 8.60 -1.67
CA GLN A 63 -22.53 7.37 -1.26
C GLN A 63 -21.65 6.12 -1.19
N ASN A 64 -20.51 6.11 -1.87
CA ASN A 64 -19.58 4.99 -1.90
C ASN A 64 -18.38 5.17 -0.97
N ARG A 65 -18.24 6.31 -0.27
CA ARG A 65 -17.09 6.58 0.62
C ARG A 65 -16.95 5.54 1.73
N ALA A 66 -18.06 5.11 2.33
CA ALA A 66 -18.07 4.06 3.36
C ALA A 66 -17.65 2.67 2.83
N ARG A 67 -17.70 2.47 1.51
CA ARG A 67 -17.28 1.21 0.86
C ARG A 67 -15.81 1.25 0.44
N GLN A 68 -15.14 2.39 0.56
CA GLN A 68 -13.73 2.53 0.18
C GLN A 68 -12.85 1.70 1.09
N THR A 69 -11.96 0.91 0.51
CA THR A 69 -10.95 0.13 1.23
C THR A 69 -9.94 1.08 1.89
N PRO A 70 -9.91 1.19 3.23
CA PRO A 70 -8.89 1.97 3.92
C PRO A 70 -7.51 1.38 3.69
N ALA A 71 -6.52 2.25 3.57
CA ALA A 71 -5.15 1.87 3.32
C ALA A 71 -4.15 2.83 3.98
N LEU A 72 -3.03 2.27 4.40
CA LEU A 72 -1.87 2.97 4.92
C LEU A 72 -0.69 2.66 4.00
N GLY A 73 0.15 3.65 3.71
CA GLY A 73 1.38 3.49 2.94
C GLY A 73 2.56 4.11 3.66
N ILE A 74 3.66 3.38 3.79
CA ILE A 74 4.98 3.92 4.12
C ILE A 74 5.79 3.98 2.84
N VAL A 75 6.17 5.20 2.47
CA VAL A 75 7.00 5.48 1.32
C VAL A 75 8.44 5.57 1.81
N GLU A 76 9.26 4.64 1.37
CA GLU A 76 10.71 4.64 1.56
C GLU A 76 11.36 5.05 0.24
N GLY A 77 12.28 6.01 0.27
CA GLY A 77 12.81 6.61 -0.95
C GLY A 77 14.28 6.97 -0.87
N SER A 78 15.14 6.09 -1.38
CA SER A 78 16.48 6.48 -1.86
C SER A 78 16.47 6.65 -3.39
N LEU A 79 17.46 7.38 -3.94
CA LEU A 79 17.61 7.57 -5.39
C LEU A 79 17.68 6.23 -6.18
N LEU A 80 18.03 5.13 -5.51
CA LEU A 80 18.30 3.83 -6.15
C LEU A 80 17.27 2.74 -5.81
N THR A 81 16.66 2.76 -4.62
CA THR A 81 15.91 1.60 -4.08
C THR A 81 14.50 1.89 -3.59
N GLY A 82 13.98 3.11 -3.77
CA GLY A 82 12.69 3.52 -3.22
C GLY A 82 11.51 2.57 -3.55
N HIS A 83 10.68 2.31 -2.55
CA HIS A 83 9.55 1.40 -2.60
C HIS A 83 8.45 1.83 -1.62
N ILE A 84 7.29 1.17 -1.69
CA ILE A 84 6.13 1.47 -0.86
C ILE A 84 5.71 0.20 -0.15
N HIS A 85 5.61 0.26 1.16
CA HIS A 85 4.88 -0.72 1.95
C HIS A 85 3.46 -0.21 2.13
N GLY A 86 2.47 -0.93 1.62
CA GLY A 86 1.04 -0.65 1.83
C GLY A 86 0.37 -1.67 2.75
N ALA A 87 -0.60 -1.24 3.54
CA ALA A 87 -1.53 -2.08 4.27
C ALA A 87 -2.96 -1.71 3.89
N PHE A 88 -3.82 -2.71 3.71
CA PHE A 88 -5.21 -2.53 3.27
C PHE A 88 -6.19 -3.24 4.22
N LYS A 89 -7.28 -2.56 4.56
CA LYS A 89 -8.42 -3.11 5.31
C LYS A 89 -9.50 -3.52 4.31
N VAL A 90 -9.41 -4.78 3.86
CA VAL A 90 -10.27 -5.35 2.82
C VAL A 90 -11.39 -6.12 3.51
N ALA A 91 -12.63 -5.91 3.07
CA ALA A 91 -13.77 -6.69 3.56
C ALA A 91 -13.59 -8.18 3.18
N PRO A 92 -13.93 -9.13 4.06
CA PRO A 92 -13.76 -10.57 3.80
C PRO A 92 -14.27 -11.04 2.44
N ASP A 93 -15.45 -10.56 2.03
CA ASP A 93 -16.07 -10.92 0.76
C ASP A 93 -15.28 -10.44 -0.47
N ASP A 94 -14.42 -9.43 -0.31
CA ASP A 94 -13.59 -8.86 -1.36
C ASP A 94 -12.14 -9.38 -1.35
N TRP A 95 -11.74 -10.27 -0.42
CA TRP A 95 -10.34 -10.73 -0.28
C TRP A 95 -9.79 -11.35 -1.55
N SER A 96 -10.44 -12.39 -2.09
CA SER A 96 -9.99 -13.07 -3.30
C SER A 96 -9.93 -12.10 -4.50
N LYS A 97 -10.90 -11.18 -4.58
CA LYS A 97 -10.95 -10.16 -5.63
C LYS A 97 -9.79 -9.17 -5.51
N PHE A 98 -9.43 -8.76 -4.29
CA PHE A 98 -8.30 -7.88 -3.99
C PHE A 98 -6.97 -8.55 -4.31
N GLU A 99 -6.73 -9.77 -3.83
CA GLU A 99 -5.51 -10.54 -4.11
C GLU A 99 -5.32 -10.72 -5.62
N GLY A 100 -6.40 -11.06 -6.34
CA GLY A 100 -6.40 -11.21 -7.80
C GLY A 100 -5.94 -9.96 -8.57
N LEU A 101 -6.03 -8.76 -8.00
CA LEU A 101 -5.58 -7.51 -8.64
C LEU A 101 -4.05 -7.47 -8.85
N PHE A 102 -3.31 -8.33 -8.15
CA PHE A 102 -1.85 -8.31 -8.12
C PHE A 102 -1.20 -9.62 -8.62
N VAL A 103 -1.96 -10.69 -8.84
CA VAL A 103 -1.42 -11.99 -9.28
C VAL A 103 -1.39 -12.14 -10.82
N GLY A 104 -2.13 -11.32 -11.57
CA GLY A 104 -2.26 -11.46 -13.03
C GLY A 104 -0.99 -11.11 -13.84
N GLU A 105 -0.24 -12.13 -14.27
CA GLU A 105 0.94 -11.96 -15.16
C GLU A 105 0.59 -11.75 -16.65
N LYS A 106 -0.63 -12.08 -17.09
CA LYS A 106 -0.91 -12.28 -18.52
C LYS A 106 -1.64 -11.10 -19.20
N ARG A 107 -0.91 -10.49 -20.15
CA ARG A 107 -1.34 -9.66 -21.30
C ARG A 107 -2.05 -8.32 -21.05
N ARG A 108 -2.02 -7.47 -22.09
CA ARG A 108 -2.78 -6.23 -22.22
C ARG A 108 -4.27 -6.54 -22.10
N GLY A 109 -5.01 -5.79 -21.27
CA GLY A 109 -6.44 -5.99 -21.05
C GLY A 109 -6.89 -5.51 -19.67
N PRO A 110 -8.19 -5.59 -19.36
CA PRO A 110 -8.72 -5.23 -18.06
C PRO A 110 -8.17 -6.10 -16.93
N ASP A 111 -7.69 -7.32 -17.16
CA ASP A 111 -7.21 -8.21 -16.09
C ASP A 111 -5.71 -8.06 -15.77
N ARG A 112 -5.09 -6.99 -16.29
CA ARG A 112 -3.69 -6.67 -16.01
C ARG A 112 -3.50 -6.35 -14.53
N ASN A 113 -2.46 -6.91 -13.93
CA ASN A 113 -1.95 -6.51 -12.62
C ASN A 113 -1.92 -4.96 -12.50
N ILE A 114 -2.53 -4.44 -11.44
CA ILE A 114 -2.75 -3.00 -11.30
C ILE A 114 -1.43 -2.24 -11.12
N TRP A 115 -0.43 -2.83 -10.47
CA TRP A 115 0.88 -2.24 -10.30
C TRP A 115 1.62 -2.12 -11.63
N ARG A 116 1.57 -3.16 -12.47
CA ARG A 116 2.14 -3.15 -13.83
C ARG A 116 1.44 -2.18 -14.77
N THR A 117 0.22 -1.74 -14.44
CA THR A 117 -0.47 -0.66 -15.16
C THR A 117 0.14 0.71 -14.86
N LEU A 118 0.68 0.89 -13.65
CA LEU A 118 1.32 2.14 -13.22
C LEU A 118 2.82 2.15 -13.50
N VAL A 119 3.49 1.02 -13.31
CA VAL A 119 4.94 0.85 -13.50
C VAL A 119 5.19 -0.47 -14.22
N ALA A 120 5.46 -0.42 -15.52
CA ALA A 120 5.50 -1.60 -16.38
C ALA A 120 6.52 -2.67 -15.93
N SER A 121 7.68 -2.24 -15.42
CA SER A 121 8.75 -3.07 -14.86
C SER A 121 8.68 -3.23 -13.33
N GLY A 122 7.63 -2.70 -12.69
CA GLY A 122 7.47 -2.76 -11.24
C GLY A 122 7.22 -4.18 -10.73
N THR A 123 7.76 -4.49 -9.56
CA THR A 123 7.41 -5.69 -8.80
C THR A 123 6.42 -5.33 -7.71
N CYS A 124 5.52 -6.27 -7.45
CA CYS A 124 4.53 -6.19 -6.42
C CYS A 124 4.50 -7.54 -5.71
N VAL A 125 4.53 -7.53 -4.39
CA VAL A 125 4.31 -8.72 -3.55
C VAL A 125 3.13 -8.42 -2.66
N VAL A 126 2.13 -9.30 -2.67
CA VAL A 126 0.98 -9.23 -1.77
C VAL A 126 1.09 -10.38 -0.80
N GLU A 127 0.98 -10.07 0.48
CA GLU A 127 0.95 -11.07 1.53
C GLU A 127 -0.31 -10.86 2.38
N PRO A 128 -1.15 -11.89 2.56
CA PRO A 128 -2.17 -11.84 3.58
C PRO A 128 -1.48 -11.71 4.94
N ILE A 129 -1.91 -10.73 5.74
CA ILE A 129 -1.37 -10.52 7.08
C ILE A 129 -2.50 -10.61 8.09
N HIS A 130 -2.35 -11.53 9.03
CA HIS A 130 -3.29 -11.68 10.13
C HIS A 130 -2.82 -10.82 11.31
N GLY A 131 -3.14 -9.52 11.25
CA GLY A 131 -2.92 -8.56 12.33
C GLY A 131 -1.58 -7.80 12.30
N ALA A 132 -1.44 -6.85 13.23
CA ALA A 132 -0.36 -5.87 13.23
C ALA A 132 1.07 -6.43 13.37
N LYS A 133 1.24 -7.62 13.96
CA LYS A 133 2.57 -8.26 14.09
C LYS A 133 3.18 -8.60 12.73
N GLY A 134 2.35 -9.02 11.76
CA GLY A 134 2.80 -9.28 10.40
C GLY A 134 3.22 -7.97 9.74
N TRP A 135 2.37 -6.96 9.82
CA TRP A 135 2.60 -5.65 9.21
C TRP A 135 3.81 -4.89 9.76
N HIS A 136 4.00 -4.87 11.08
CA HIS A 136 5.12 -4.17 11.71
C HIS A 136 6.47 -4.73 11.25
N SER A 137 6.57 -6.06 11.13
CA SER A 137 7.77 -6.71 10.60
C SER A 137 8.07 -6.32 9.15
N TYR A 138 7.07 -5.82 8.41
CA TYR A 138 7.21 -5.35 7.03
C TYR A 138 7.49 -3.85 6.93
N THR A 139 7.04 -3.04 7.89
CA THR A 139 7.09 -1.58 7.80
C THR A 139 8.19 -0.92 8.62
N PHE A 140 8.74 -1.60 9.63
CA PHE A 140 9.65 -0.99 10.60
C PHE A 140 11.03 -1.62 10.67
N LYS A 141 11.37 -2.49 9.71
CA LYS A 141 12.72 -3.07 9.66
C LYS A 141 13.78 -1.99 9.43
N ASP A 142 13.46 -0.96 8.62
CA ASP A 142 14.46 0.00 8.14
C ASP A 142 14.23 1.45 8.60
N VAL A 143 13.01 1.84 9.00
CA VAL A 143 12.63 3.21 9.46
C VAL A 143 13.50 3.75 10.62
N TRP A 144 14.18 2.88 11.35
CA TRP A 144 14.99 3.26 12.52
C TRP A 144 16.50 3.14 12.31
N GLN A 145 16.95 2.60 11.16
CA GLN A 145 18.37 2.36 10.89
C GLN A 145 18.99 3.34 9.90
N THR A 146 18.19 4.16 9.21
CA THR A 146 18.68 5.03 8.13
C THR A 146 18.16 6.46 8.26
N ASP A 147 19.03 7.42 7.95
CA ASP A 147 18.73 8.85 7.77
C ASP A 147 17.80 9.12 6.55
N ASP A 148 17.11 8.09 6.05
CA ASP A 148 16.26 8.16 4.86
C ASP A 148 14.90 8.77 5.21
N THR A 149 14.37 9.57 4.29
CA THR A 149 13.17 10.36 4.52
C THR A 149 11.91 9.52 4.29
N ASP A 150 11.55 8.67 5.25
CA ASP A 150 10.29 7.95 5.20
C ASP A 150 9.10 8.89 5.33
N ARG A 151 8.02 8.60 4.58
CA ARG A 151 6.75 9.33 4.69
C ARG A 151 5.56 8.39 4.81
N LEU A 152 4.67 8.77 5.71
CA LEU A 152 3.41 8.08 5.92
C LEU A 152 2.29 8.69 5.07
N VAL A 153 1.45 7.83 4.49
CA VAL A 153 0.32 8.18 3.63
C VAL A 153 -0.91 7.37 4.07
N MET A 154 -2.09 8.00 4.16
CA MET A 154 -3.34 7.38 4.63
C MET A 154 -4.49 7.61 3.63
N LEU A 155 -5.24 6.58 3.22
CA LEU A 155 -6.20 6.64 2.10
C LEU A 155 -7.39 5.65 2.18
N PRO A 156 -8.64 6.13 2.14
CA PRO A 156 -9.11 6.99 3.21
C PRO A 156 -8.93 6.24 4.55
N LEU A 157 -8.25 6.85 5.52
CA LEU A 157 -8.50 6.45 6.90
C LEU A 157 -9.65 7.32 7.39
N SER A 158 -10.85 6.76 7.40
CA SER A 158 -11.94 7.34 8.18
C SER A 158 -11.56 7.20 9.66
N VAL A 159 -11.54 8.32 10.39
CA VAL A 159 -11.39 8.37 11.85
C VAL A 159 -12.70 7.96 12.49
#